data_AF-W7QRS2-F1
#
_entry.id   AF-W7QRS2-F1
#
_cell.length_a   1.000
_cell.length_b   1.000
_cell.length_c   1.000
_cell.angle_alpha   90.00
_cell.angle_beta   90.00
_cell.angle_gamma   90.00
#
_symmetry.space_group_name_H-M   'P 1'
#
loop_
_entity.id
_entity.type
_entity.pdbx_description
1 polymer ?
#
loop_
_entity_poly.entity_id
_entity_poly.type
_entity_poly.pdbx_seq_one_letter_code
_entity_poly.pdbx_strand_id
1 'polypeptide(L)'
;MIIIESAHHIVESKLNKKPSLVCKGICKSVHWHDTDANQPQVLVLPKCEICGGNLKLATENIDYKVLELAITNEEFGFNKISRIKPEFIKFAEKTWLK
;
A
#
# COMPACT_ATOMS: atom_id res chain seq x y z
N MET A 1 -9.49 -3.43 11.12
CA MET A 1 -8.10 -3.74 10.73
C MET A 1 -8.07 -4.54 9.44
N ILE A 2 -7.11 -4.29 8.57
CA ILE A 2 -6.84 -5.06 7.35
C ILE A 2 -5.35 -5.44 7.28
N ILE A 3 -5.06 -6.70 6.97
CA ILE A 3 -3.71 -7.19 6.69
C ILE A 3 -3.66 -7.63 5.24
N ILE A 4 -2.66 -7.14 4.52
CA ILE A 4 -2.52 -7.31 3.08
C ILE A 4 -1.14 -7.80 2.75
N GLU A 5 -1.09 -8.74 1.82
CA GLU A 5 0.13 -9.19 1.18
C GLU A 5 0.24 -8.60 -0.22
N SER A 6 1.38 -8.00 -0.53
CA SER A 6 1.80 -7.67 -1.90
C SER A 6 2.99 -8.54 -2.29
N ALA A 7 3.57 -8.30 -3.48
CA ALA A 7 4.73 -9.06 -3.93
C ALA A 7 5.88 -9.08 -2.90
N HIS A 8 6.21 -7.92 -2.30
CA HIS A 8 7.38 -7.82 -1.40
C HIS A 8 7.06 -7.31 0.01
N HIS A 9 5.81 -6.91 0.29
CA HIS A 9 5.43 -6.35 1.58
C HIS A 9 4.24 -7.08 2.20
N ILE A 10 4.23 -7.11 3.53
CA ILE A 10 3.04 -7.28 4.36
C ILE A 10 2.66 -5.90 4.89
N VAL A 11 1.44 -5.46 4.61
CA VAL A 11 0.92 -4.16 5.00
C VAL A 11 -0.26 -4.35 5.94
N GLU A 12 -0.13 -3.79 7.14
CA GLU A 12 -1.17 -3.76 8.15
C GLU A 12 -1.72 -2.33 8.24
N SER A 13 -3.03 -2.20 8.25
CA SER A 13 -3.71 -0.91 8.39
C SER A 13 -4.93 -1.05 9.28
N LYS A 14 -5.20 -0.02 10.08
CA LYS A 14 -6.46 0.08 10.83
C LYS A 14 -7.64 0.46 9.95
N LEU A 15 -7.40 0.90 8.72
CA LEU A 15 -8.45 1.21 7.75
C LEU A 15 -9.21 -0.08 7.41
N ASN A 16 -10.52 -0.14 7.69
CA ASN A 16 -11.40 -1.24 7.29
C ASN A 16 -11.72 -1.21 5.78
N LYS A 17 -10.78 -0.75 4.96
CA LYS A 17 -10.94 -0.51 3.53
C LYS A 17 -9.79 -1.15 2.78
N LYS A 18 -10.08 -1.67 1.59
CA LYS A 18 -9.07 -2.17 0.66
C LYS A 18 -8.25 -1.00 0.09
N PRO A 19 -6.96 -1.23 -0.23
CA PRO A 19 -6.12 -0.21 -0.86
C PRO A 19 -6.61 0.02 -2.28
N SER A 20 -6.55 1.28 -2.72
CA SER A 20 -6.91 1.67 -4.09
C SER A 20 -5.70 1.72 -5.02
N LEU A 21 -4.47 1.77 -4.48
CA LEU A 21 -3.24 1.98 -5.25
C LEU A 21 -2.15 0.96 -4.92
N VAL A 22 -1.29 0.69 -5.92
CA VAL A 22 -0.09 -0.14 -5.78
C VAL A 22 1.08 0.51 -6.52
N CYS A 23 2.28 0.35 -5.98
CA CYS A 23 3.50 0.80 -6.63
C CYS A 23 3.81 -0.02 -7.88
N LYS A 24 3.89 0.65 -9.03
CA LYS A 24 4.39 0.07 -10.29
C LYS A 24 5.92 -0.10 -10.28
N GLY A 25 6.61 0.61 -9.38
CA GLY A 25 8.05 0.51 -9.18
C GLY A 25 8.50 -0.84 -8.59
N ILE A 26 9.66 -0.81 -7.97
CA ILE A 26 10.38 -2.01 -7.51
C ILE A 26 9.85 -2.57 -6.18
N CYS A 27 9.25 -1.75 -5.32
CA CYS A 27 8.78 -2.22 -4.01
C CYS A 27 7.44 -2.97 -4.08
N LYS A 28 6.57 -2.65 -5.05
CA LYS A 28 5.24 -3.24 -5.20
C LYS A 28 4.32 -3.10 -3.97
N SER A 29 4.62 -2.18 -3.04
CA SER A 29 3.77 -1.91 -1.88
C SER A 29 2.41 -1.33 -2.28
N VAL A 30 1.39 -1.60 -1.45
CA VAL A 30 0.03 -1.03 -1.58
C VAL A 30 -0.14 0.27 -0.80
N HIS A 31 -1.07 1.11 -1.26
CA HIS A 31 -1.37 2.43 -0.72
C HIS A 31 -2.89 2.70 -0.77
N TRP A 32 -3.37 3.53 0.16
CA TRP A 32 -4.74 4.05 0.18
C TRP A 32 -4.70 5.48 -0.34
N HIS A 33 -5.70 5.82 -1.15
CA HIS A 33 -5.90 7.18 -1.60
C HIS A 33 -7.14 7.72 -0.90
N ASP A 34 -6.95 8.67 0.02
CA ASP A 34 -8.06 9.50 0.50
C ASP A 34 -8.36 10.52 -0.58
N THR A 35 -9.29 10.19 -1.47
CA THR A 35 -9.95 11.23 -2.25
C THR A 35 -10.98 11.87 -1.35
N ASP A 36 -10.66 13.03 -0.77
CA ASP A 36 -11.71 13.99 -0.46
C ASP A 36 -12.49 14.22 -1.75
N ALA A 37 -13.78 13.90 -1.75
CA ALA A 37 -14.65 13.90 -2.93
C ALA A 37 -14.80 15.28 -3.62
N ASN A 38 -14.17 16.32 -3.08
CA ASN A 38 -14.32 17.72 -3.47
C ASN A 38 -13.08 18.35 -4.15
N GLN A 39 -11.99 17.60 -4.41
CA GLN A 39 -10.85 18.17 -5.16
C GLN A 39 -10.98 17.93 -6.67
N PRO A 40 -10.69 18.95 -7.50
CA PRO A 40 -10.67 18.79 -8.95
C PRO A 40 -9.66 17.71 -9.34
N GLN A 41 -10.13 16.75 -10.13
CA GLN A 41 -9.43 15.53 -10.52
C GLN A 41 -8.23 15.82 -11.43
N VAL A 42 -7.19 16.46 -10.90
CA VAL A 42 -5.87 16.34 -11.49
C VAL A 42 -5.41 14.93 -11.14
N LEU A 43 -5.55 14.02 -12.11
CA LEU A 43 -5.25 12.57 -12.10
C LEU A 43 -3.76 12.24 -11.82
N VAL A 44 -3.07 13.06 -11.04
CA VAL A 44 -1.68 12.82 -10.64
C VAL A 44 -1.71 11.97 -9.38
N LEU A 45 -1.60 10.66 -9.59
CA LEU A 45 -1.37 9.74 -8.49
C LEU A 45 -0.06 10.12 -7.77
N PRO A 46 -0.04 10.13 -6.42
CA PRO A 46 1.18 10.43 -5.69
C PRO A 46 2.27 9.41 -6.00
N LYS A 47 3.52 9.76 -5.72
CA LYS A 47 4.63 8.81 -5.79
C LYS A 47 4.59 7.85 -4.60
N CYS A 48 5.17 6.67 -4.79
CA CYS A 48 5.32 5.70 -3.72
C CYS A 48 6.29 6.23 -2.65
N GLU A 49 5.82 6.34 -1.41
CA GLU A 49 6.60 6.82 -0.26
C GLU A 49 7.80 5.91 0.10
N ILE A 50 7.80 4.66 -0.38
CA ILE A 50 8.84 3.67 -0.03
C ILE A 50 10.00 3.70 -1.03
N CYS A 51 9.73 3.85 -2.33
CA CYS A 51 10.76 3.73 -3.37
C CYS A 51 10.70 4.84 -4.44
N GLY A 52 9.88 5.87 -4.26
CA GLY A 52 9.71 6.96 -5.22
C GLY A 52 9.02 6.58 -6.54
N GLY A 53 8.58 5.33 -6.69
CA GLY A 53 7.97 4.81 -7.92
C GLY A 53 6.59 5.41 -8.23
N ASN A 54 6.13 5.25 -9.47
CA ASN A 54 4.76 5.61 -9.84
C ASN A 54 3.75 4.66 -9.20
N LEU A 55 2.61 5.19 -8.76
CA LEU A 55 1.46 4.40 -8.34
C LEU A 55 0.53 4.13 -9.53
N LYS A 56 -0.23 3.04 -9.46
CA LYS A 56 -1.36 2.71 -10.34
C LYS A 56 -2.52 2.21 -9.50
N LEU A 57 -3.71 2.08 -10.10
CA LEU A 57 -4.83 1.38 -9.48
C LEU A 57 -4.44 -0.06 -9.12
N ALA A 58 -4.79 -0.47 -7.91
CA ALA A 58 -4.52 -1.81 -7.41
C ALA A 58 -5.69 -2.74 -7.70
N THR A 59 -5.38 -3.96 -8.19
CA THR A 59 -6.37 -5.02 -8.36
C THR A 59 -6.08 -6.16 -7.38
N GLU A 60 -7.07 -6.52 -6.57
CA GLU A 60 -6.96 -7.67 -5.67
C GLU A 60 -6.77 -8.97 -6.47
N ASN A 61 -6.01 -9.91 -5.90
CA ASN A 61 -5.54 -11.16 -6.51
C ASN A 61 -4.58 -11.01 -7.70
N ILE A 62 -4.27 -9.78 -8.12
CA ILE A 62 -3.24 -9.49 -9.13
C ILE A 62 -2.06 -8.76 -8.49
N ASP A 63 -2.35 -7.64 -7.82
CA ASP A 63 -1.34 -6.75 -7.23
C ASP A 63 -1.13 -7.02 -5.74
N TYR A 64 -2.17 -7.52 -5.07
CA TYR A 64 -2.15 -7.83 -3.64
C TYR A 64 -3.21 -8.87 -3.28
N LYS A 65 -3.10 -9.45 -2.09
CA LYS A 65 -4.06 -10.38 -1.50
C LYS A 65 -4.42 -9.89 -0.09
N VAL A 66 -5.71 -9.86 0.24
CA VAL A 66 -6.14 -9.61 1.62
C VAL A 66 -5.94 -10.90 2.42
N LEU A 67 -5.14 -10.82 3.48
CA LEU A 67 -4.93 -11.92 4.41
C LEU A 67 -5.95 -11.92 5.53
N GLU A 68 -6.29 -10.72 6.03
CA GLU A 68 -7.25 -10.54 7.12
C GLU A 68 -8.01 -9.24 6.93
N LEU A 69 -9.32 -9.26 7.22
CA LEU A 69 -10.16 -8.07 7.28
C LEU A 69 -11.12 -8.20 8.46
N ALA A 70 -10.82 -7.48 9.54
CA ALA A 70 -11.65 -7.37 10.72
C ALA A 70 -12.38 -6.02 10.72
N ILE A 71 -13.70 -6.03 10.79
CA ILE A 71 -14.51 -4.81 10.90
C ILE A 71 -14.47 -4.36 12.36
N THR A 72 -13.57 -3.42 12.67
CA THR A 72 -13.50 -2.78 13.99
C THR A 72 -14.26 -1.46 13.93
N ASN A 73 -15.20 -1.19 14.85
CA ASN A 73 -15.97 0.08 14.90
C ASN A 73 -15.12 1.33 15.19
N GLU A 74 -13.81 1.18 15.27
CA GLU A 74 -12.82 2.20 15.56
C GLU A 74 -12.13 2.65 14.27
N GLU A 75 -12.63 3.71 13.63
CA GLU A 75 -11.88 4.48 12.62
C GLU A 75 -10.95 5.48 13.32
N PHE A 76 -9.97 4.99 14.09
CA PHE A 76 -8.95 5.84 14.70
C PHE A 76 -7.75 6.06 13.77
N GLY A 77 -7.23 7.29 13.81
CA GLY A 77 -6.22 7.86 12.93
C GLY A 77 -4.99 6.99 12.63
N PHE A 78 -4.43 7.26 11.45
CA PHE A 78 -3.42 6.52 10.72
C PHE A 78 -2.34 5.83 11.57
N ASN A 79 -2.45 4.51 11.69
CA ASN A 79 -1.30 3.62 11.92
C ASN A 79 -1.30 2.58 10.79
N LYS A 80 -0.60 2.92 9.69
CA LYS A 80 -0.24 2.00 8.60
C LYS A 80 1.18 1.53 8.85
N ILE A 81 1.39 0.22 8.85
CA ILE A 81 2.71 -0.38 8.95
C ILE A 81 2.95 -1.21 7.69
N SER A 82 3.97 -0.86 6.91
CA SER A 82 4.42 -1.65 5.77
C SER A 82 5.76 -2.32 6.12
N ARG A 83 5.76 -3.65 6.19
CA ARG A 83 6.96 -4.45 6.47
C ARG A 83 7.40 -5.17 5.21
N ILE A 84 8.69 -5.12 4.92
CA ILE A 84 9.31 -5.90 3.85
C ILE A 84 9.30 -7.36 4.27
N LYS A 85 8.90 -8.28 3.39
CA LYS A 85 8.99 -9.71 3.71
C LYS A 85 10.47 -10.10 3.87
N PRO A 86 10.79 -11.01 4.81
CA PRO A 86 12.18 -11.35 5.14
C PRO A 86 13.05 -11.72 3.93
N GLU A 87 12.49 -12.44 2.96
CA GLU A 87 13.17 -12.88 1.73
C GLU A 87 13.55 -11.73 0.79
N PHE A 88 12.92 -10.56 0.92
CA PHE A 88 13.19 -9.38 0.08
C PHE A 88 14.02 -8.29 0.78
N ILE A 89 14.42 -8.46 2.04
CA ILE A 89 15.19 -7.45 2.79
C ILE A 89 16.50 -7.09 2.06
N LYS A 90 17.32 -8.09 1.71
CA LYS A 90 18.59 -7.88 1.02
C LYS A 90 18.42 -7.23 -0.37
N PHE A 91 17.31 -7.52 -1.03
CA PHE A 91 16.98 -6.92 -2.33
C PHE A 91 16.62 -5.43 -2.14
N ALA A 92 15.77 -5.13 -1.16
CA ALA A 92 15.35 -3.78 -0.83
C ALA A 92 16.53 -2.87 -0.46
N GLU A 93 17.42 -3.33 0.41
CA GLU A 93 18.63 -2.59 0.82
C GLU A 93 19.49 -2.14 -0.36
N LYS A 94 19.57 -2.96 -1.42
CA LYS A 94 20.39 -2.67 -2.60
C LYS A 94 19.71 -1.74 -3.61
N THR A 95 18.38 -1.64 -3.58
CA THR A 95 17.60 -1.12 -4.71
C THR A 95 16.64 0.02 -4.38
N TRP A 96 16.09 0.11 -3.15
CA TRP A 96 14.98 1.04 -2.84
C TRP A 96 15.44 2.37 -2.22
N LEU A 97 16.62 2.39 -1.59
CA LEU A 97 17.16 3.54 -0.83
C LEU A 97 18.25 4.33 -1.59
N LYS A 98 18.28 4.26 -2.92
CA LYS A 98 19.26 5.01 -3.73
C LYS A 98 18.71 6.35 -4.20
#